data_AF-A0A7C6QB80-F1
#
_entry.id   AF-A0A7C6QB80-F1
#
_cell.length_a   1.000
_cell.length_b   1.000
_cell.length_c   1.000
_cell.angle_alpha   90.00
_cell.angle_beta   90.00
_cell.angle_gamma   90.00
#
_symmetry.space_group_name_H-M   'P 1'
#
loop_
_entity.id
_entity.type
_entity.pdbx_description
1 polymer ?
#
loop_
_entity_poly.entity_id
_entity_poly.type
_entity_poly.pdbx_seq_one_letter_code
_entity_poly.pdbx_strand_id
1 'polypeptide(L)' 'MKIQAIRIKNLASLDGNTEIDFTREPLCSVGIFAITGPTGAGKSTILDALCLALYAKTP' A
#
# COMPACT_ATOMS: atom_id res chain seq x y z
N MET A 1 6.35 8.20 13.95
CA MET A 1 6.70 7.63 12.63
C MET A 1 5.52 7.82 11.69
N LYS A 2 5.73 8.28 10.45
CA LYS A 2 4.66 8.50 9.45
C LYS A 2 5.10 7.96 8.09
N ILE A 3 4.27 7.10 7.48
CA ILE A 3 4.51 6.60 6.11
C ILE A 3 4.12 7.68 5.12
N GLN A 4 5.05 8.06 4.24
CA GLN A 4 4.82 9.09 3.21
C GLN A 4 4.33 8.48 1.90
N ALA A 5 4.87 7.33 1.51
CA ALA A 5 4.44 6.61 0.31
C ALA A 5 4.70 5.11 0.45
N ILE A 6 3.94 4.32 -0.30
CA ILE A 6 4.16 2.89 -0.54
C ILE A 6 4.38 2.71 -2.04
N ARG A 7 5.50 2.09 -2.42
CA ARG A 7 5.84 1.77 -3.81
C ARG A 7 6.10 0.28 -3.93
N ILE A 8 5.37 -0.36 -4.83
CA ILE A 8 5.33 -1.81 -5.00
C ILE A 8 5.65 -2.12 -6.45
N LYS A 9 6.46 -3.14 -6.70
CA LYS A 9 6.70 -3.67 -8.04
C LYS A 9 6.58 -5.18 -8.03
N ASN A 10 5.63 -5.72 -8.82
CA ASN A 10 5.41 -7.16 -9.00
C ASN A 10 5.36 -7.94 -7.67
N LEU A 11 4.41 -7.59 -6.79
CA LEU A 11 4.24 -8.25 -5.49
C LEU A 11 2.88 -8.93 -5.42
N ALA A 12 2.88 -10.25 -5.20
CA ALA A 12 1.68 -11.09 -5.13
C ALA A 12 0.67 -10.79 -6.25
N SER A 13 -0.50 -10.25 -5.93
CA SER A 13 -1.56 -9.94 -6.90
C SER A 13 -1.44 -8.57 -7.56
N LEU A 14 -0.39 -7.79 -7.26
CA LEU A 14 -0.13 -6.48 -7.84
C LEU A 14 0.99 -6.58 -8.88
N ASP A 15 0.59 -6.60 -10.15
CA ASP A 15 1.50 -6.59 -11.29
C ASP A 15 1.96 -5.17 -11.65
N GLY A 16 3.17 -5.07 -12.20
CA GLY A 16 3.75 -3.81 -12.61
C GLY A 16 4.11 -2.91 -11.42
N ASN A 17 4.13 -1.60 -11.66
CA ASN A 17 4.42 -0.60 -10.63
C ASN A 17 3.11 -0.08 -10.03
N THR A 18 2.98 -0.16 -8.70
CA THR A 18 1.90 0.46 -7.93
C THR A 18 2.49 1.47 -6.95
N GLU A 19 1.93 2.67 -6.89
CA GLU A 19 2.34 3.72 -5.97
C GLU A 19 1.14 4.32 -5.25
N ILE A 20 1.27 4.48 -3.93
CA ILE A 20 0.34 5.20 -3.06
C ILE A 20 1.14 6.30 -2.37
N ASP A 21 0.88 7.56 -2.72
CA ASP A 21 1.54 8.72 -2.16
C ASP A 21 0.60 9.46 -1.19
N PHE A 22 0.85 9.35 0.12
CA PHE A 22 0.05 9.98 1.17
C PHE A 22 0.34 11.48 1.32
N THR A 23 1.30 12.02 0.56
CA THR A 23 1.63 13.45 0.54
C THR A 23 0.86 14.23 -0.52
N ARG A 24 0.08 13.53 -1.35
CA ARG A 24 -0.74 14.12 -2.42
C ARG A 24 -2.22 14.09 -2.08
N GLU A 25 -2.96 15.04 -2.63
CA GLU A 25 -4.42 15.04 -2.56
C GLU A 25 -4.99 13.82 -3.32
N PRO A 26 -6.09 13.21 -2.84
CA PRO A 26 -6.85 13.58 -1.65
C PRO A 26 -6.24 13.07 -0.32
N LEU A 27 -5.21 12.22 -0.39
CA LEU A 27 -4.70 11.48 0.78
C LEU A 27 -4.01 12.35 1.84
N CYS A 28 -3.43 13.49 1.45
CA CYS A 28 -2.77 14.39 2.40
C CYS A 28 -3.73 15.20 3.27
N SER A 29 -4.96 15.47 2.78
CA SER A 29 -5.97 16.22 3.52
C SER A 29 -6.94 15.31 4.29
N VAL A 30 -7.15 14.08 3.82
CA VAL A 30 -8.03 13.12 4.49
C VAL A 30 -7.30 12.43 5.64
N GLY A 31 -7.80 12.60 6.86
CA GLY A 31 -7.24 11.94 8.05
C GLY A 31 -7.49 10.43 8.09
N ILE A 32 -8.50 9.94 7.35
CA ILE A 32 -8.89 8.52 7.28
C ILE A 32 -9.27 8.21 5.83
N PHE A 33 -8.83 7.05 5.34
CA PHE A 33 -9.18 6.52 4.02
C PHE A 33 -9.45 5.00 4.11
N ALA A 34 -10.05 4.44 3.07
CA ALA A 34 -10.33 3.01 2.97
C ALA A 34 -9.72 2.41 1.70
N ILE A 35 -9.25 1.16 1.79
CA ILE A 35 -8.82 0.35 0.64
C ILE A 35 -9.92 -0.68 0.39
N THR A 36 -10.62 -0.57 -0.74
CA THR A 36 -11.77 -1.42 -1.08
C THR A 36 -11.54 -2.19 -2.38
N GLY A 37 -12.31 -3.25 -2.61
CA GLY A 37 -12.19 -4.10 -3.80
C GLY A 37 -12.52 -5.57 -3.53
N PRO A 38 -12.72 -6.40 -4.57
CA PRO A 38 -13.10 -7.80 -4.43
C PRO A 38 -11.99 -8.64 -3.77
N THR A 39 -12.34 -9.85 -3.32
CA THR A 39 -11.36 -10.83 -2.84
C THR A 39 -10.35 -11.14 -3.95
N GLY A 40 -9.06 -11.20 -3.60
CA GLY A 40 -7.98 -11.39 -4.57
C GLY A 40 -7.46 -10.12 -5.24
N ALA A 41 -8.07 -8.94 -5.04
CA ALA A 41 -7.64 -7.68 -5.66
C ALA A 41 -6.33 -7.07 -5.11
N GLY A 42 -5.59 -7.78 -4.24
CA GLY A 42 -4.32 -7.26 -3.70
C GLY A 42 -4.43 -6.26 -2.54
N LYS A 43 -5.58 -6.14 -1.87
CA LYS A 43 -5.75 -5.24 -0.71
C LYS A 43 -4.76 -5.55 0.43
N SER A 44 -4.68 -6.82 0.85
CA SER A 44 -3.72 -7.25 1.87
C SER A 44 -2.28 -7.10 1.38
N THR A 45 -2.03 -7.33 0.10
CA THR A 45 -0.71 -7.16 -0.52
C THR A 45 -0.13 -5.76 -0.31
N ILE A 46 -0.96 -4.71 -0.30
CA ILE A 46 -0.52 -3.34 0.02
C ILE A 46 0.02 -3.26 1.47
N LEU A 47 -0.66 -3.88 2.42
CA LEU A 47 -0.24 -3.91 3.83
C LEU A 47 0.98 -4.82 4.03
N ASP A 48 1.01 -5.97 3.35
CA ASP A 48 2.13 -6.90 3.38
C ASP A 48 3.40 -6.25 2.82
N ALA A 49 3.28 -5.46 1.75
CA ALA A 49 4.39 -4.69 1.19
C ALA A 49 5.02 -3.74 2.21
N LEU A 50 4.17 -3.08 3.03
CA LEU A 50 4.63 -2.19 4.07
C LEU A 50 5.42 -2.95 5.15
N CYS A 51 4.87 -4.06 5.64
CA CYS A 51 5.55 -4.91 6.62
C CYS A 51 6.86 -5.48 6.07
N LEU A 52 6.84 -5.98 4.85
CA LEU A 52 8.00 -6.52 4.17
C LEU A 52 9.10 -5.47 3.98
N ALA A 53 8.76 -4.25 3.56
CA ALA A 53 9.73 -3.18 3.35
C ALA A 53 10.39 -2.71 4.65
N LEU A 54 9.65 -2.69 5.76
CA LEU A 54 10.17 -2.21 7.05
C LEU A 54 10.87 -3.30 7.86
N TYR A 55 10.43 -4.56 7.73
CA TYR A 55 10.83 -5.64 8.65
C TYR A 55 11.29 -6.91 7.93
N ALA A 56 11.36 -6.92 6.60
CA ALA A 56 11.70 -8.10 5.79
C ALA A 56 10.82 -9.33 6.08
N LYS A 57 9.58 -9.09 6.53
CA LYS A 57 8.62 -10.13 6.92
C LYS A 57 7.19 -9.70 6.62
N THR A 58 6.38 -10.63 6.12
CA THR A 58 4.91 -10.48 6.04
C THR A 58 4.25 -11.11 7.28
N PRO A 59 3.11 -10.58 7.74
CA PRO A 59 2.30 -11.20 8.80
C PRO A 59 1.92 -12.65 8.51
#